data_AF-A0A923MJU5-F1
#
_entry.id   AF-A0A923MJU5-F1
#
_cell.length_a   1.000
_cell.length_b   1.000
_cell.length_c   1.000
_cell.angle_alpha   90.00
_cell.angle_beta   90.00
_cell.angle_gamma   90.00
#
_symmetry.space_group_name_H-M   'P 1'
#
loop_
_entity.id
_entity.type
_entity.pdbx_description
1 polymer ?
#
loop_
_entity_poly.entity_id
_entity_poly.type
_entity_poly.pdbx_seq_one_letter_code
_entity_poly.pdbx_strand_id
1 'polypeptide(L)'
;MKNAKLLLLTVVLLLTLTGCRTRTTVPVDPIPDENGEAAEDQLGQAEQIEDAEDDPAAEEDVRPDADAPTATDPDSDRKTYAEDADAEIVPGADKTLTQQGDGGKTPEHDANGGATGAKDATTGELTATETVPADQAENTGADESGQTAETALLYYQTLLEDRLSGLFECQRFYIYWETAEDYHTVHKSSDEHQIILNAGAYDVSAKLQNDALIVDDGWIQRKDPGVIVKVVERSVLGSGVSSTRQAETVCGALKAREGWSGLDAVRNGRVILLSEELLSGQARRTGAAVLLAKAMYPSLFSDTDAEEALRALTQEAYGAPASGTFIYVG
;
A
#
# COMPACT_ATOMS: atom_id res chain seq x y z
N MET A 1 -57.91 -13.70 5.51
CA MET A 1 -56.72 -14.53 5.21
C MET A 1 -55.42 -13.75 4.99
N LYS A 2 -55.45 -12.44 4.64
CA LYS A 2 -54.21 -11.65 4.45
C LYS A 2 -53.50 -11.30 5.76
N ASN A 3 -54.25 -11.00 6.81
CA ASN A 3 -53.70 -10.56 8.11
C ASN A 3 -53.05 -11.71 8.90
N ALA A 4 -53.51 -12.96 8.70
CA ALA A 4 -52.89 -14.14 9.31
C ALA A 4 -51.53 -14.48 8.70
N LYS A 5 -51.35 -14.24 7.39
CA LYS A 5 -50.06 -14.44 6.72
C LYS A 5 -49.02 -13.39 7.09
N LEU A 6 -49.46 -12.14 7.29
CA LEU A 6 -48.57 -11.06 7.75
C LEU A 6 -48.08 -11.30 9.18
N LEU A 7 -48.95 -11.83 10.05
CA LEU A 7 -48.63 -12.15 11.44
C LEU A 7 -47.73 -13.39 11.57
N LEU A 8 -47.87 -14.36 10.65
CA LEU A 8 -46.97 -15.51 10.58
C LEU A 8 -45.57 -15.10 10.08
N LEU A 9 -45.50 -14.16 9.13
CA LEU A 9 -44.23 -13.68 8.57
C LEU A 9 -43.44 -12.84 9.59
N THR A 10 -44.11 -12.03 10.41
CA THR A 10 -43.46 -11.27 11.50
C THR A 10 -42.99 -12.17 12.65
N VAL A 11 -43.74 -13.23 12.98
CA VAL A 11 -43.30 -14.20 14.01
C VAL A 11 -42.08 -14.99 13.55
N VAL A 12 -42.01 -15.40 12.28
CA VAL A 12 -40.84 -16.08 11.71
C VAL A 12 -39.62 -15.14 11.68
N LEU A 13 -39.79 -13.87 11.34
CA LEU A 13 -38.72 -12.87 11.34
C LEU A 13 -38.17 -12.59 12.77
N LEU A 14 -39.03 -12.61 13.79
CA LEU A 14 -38.61 -12.42 15.19
C LEU A 14 -37.89 -13.65 15.76
N LEU A 15 -38.22 -14.86 15.29
CA LEU A 15 -37.54 -16.10 15.68
C LEU A 15 -36.12 -16.23 15.08
N THR A 16 -35.84 -15.59 13.93
CA THR A 16 -34.50 -15.58 13.34
C THR A 16 -33.54 -14.56 13.97
N LEU A 17 -34.04 -13.63 14.79
CA LEU A 17 -33.25 -12.56 15.42
C LEU A 17 -32.84 -12.86 16.88
N THR A 18 -33.08 -14.06 17.39
CA THR A 18 -32.78 -14.45 18.78
C THR A 18 -31.94 -15.72 18.94
N GLY A 19 -31.11 -16.06 17.95
CA GLY A 19 -30.18 -17.20 18.02
C GLY A 19 -28.72 -16.77 18.00
N CYS A 20 -28.15 -16.45 19.18
CA CYS A 20 -26.75 -16.66 19.58
C CYS A 20 -26.44 -15.95 20.91
N ARG A 21 -26.97 -16.49 22.02
CA ARG A 21 -26.40 -16.28 23.36
C ARG A 21 -26.14 -17.65 23.96
N THR A 22 -24.94 -18.17 23.73
CA THR A 22 -24.45 -19.35 24.46
C THR A 22 -24.15 -18.92 25.88
N ARG A 23 -25.09 -19.19 26.79
CA ARG A 23 -24.89 -19.08 28.23
C ARG A 23 -24.20 -20.36 28.69
N THR A 24 -22.92 -20.26 29.06
CA THR A 24 -22.19 -21.33 29.74
C THR A 24 -22.84 -21.57 31.10
N THR A 25 -23.64 -22.62 31.21
CA THR A 25 -24.04 -23.19 32.50
C THR A 25 -23.10 -24.34 32.81
N VAL A 26 -22.17 -24.11 33.74
CA VAL A 26 -21.40 -25.17 34.40
C VAL A 26 -22.36 -25.94 35.31
N PRO A 27 -22.47 -27.28 35.22
CA PRO A 27 -23.04 -28.08 36.28
C PRO A 27 -21.99 -28.25 37.37
N VAL A 28 -22.26 -27.66 38.55
CA VAL A 28 -21.56 -27.96 39.79
C VAL A 28 -22.16 -29.27 40.32
N ASP A 29 -21.37 -30.34 40.33
CA ASP A 29 -21.65 -31.51 41.15
C ASP A 29 -21.28 -31.22 42.62
N PRO A 30 -22.02 -31.79 43.60
CA PRO A 30 -21.86 -31.47 45.02
C PRO A 30 -20.65 -32.21 45.62
N ILE A 31 -19.78 -31.45 46.30
CA ILE A 31 -18.77 -31.99 47.23
C ILE A 31 -19.37 -31.97 48.64
N PRO A 32 -19.26 -33.06 49.43
CA PRO A 32 -19.79 -33.11 50.78
C PRO A 32 -18.92 -32.33 51.78
N ASP A 33 -19.59 -31.75 52.77
CA ASP A 33 -19.04 -31.03 53.92
C ASP A 33 -18.02 -31.86 54.72
N GLU A 34 -16.95 -31.22 55.21
CA GLU A 34 -16.62 -31.20 56.65
C GLU A 34 -15.45 -30.23 56.99
N ASN A 35 -15.74 -29.37 57.98
CA ASN A 35 -14.86 -28.86 59.05
C ASN A 35 -13.81 -27.76 58.78
N GLY A 36 -13.96 -26.61 59.47
CA GLY A 36 -12.84 -25.74 59.84
C GLY A 36 -13.18 -24.25 60.09
N GLU A 37 -13.54 -23.94 61.33
CA GLU A 37 -13.77 -22.63 61.96
C GLU A 37 -12.89 -21.40 61.58
N ALA A 38 -13.60 -20.25 61.54
CA ALA A 38 -13.37 -18.97 62.22
C ALA A 38 -12.06 -18.18 62.08
N ALA A 39 -12.18 -16.94 61.58
CA ALA A 39 -11.84 -15.73 62.34
C ALA A 39 -12.30 -14.46 61.59
N GLU A 40 -13.12 -13.66 62.27
CA GLU A 40 -13.45 -12.27 61.97
C GLU A 40 -12.27 -11.37 62.37
N ASP A 41 -11.97 -10.27 61.64
CA ASP A 41 -11.85 -8.93 62.28
C ASP A 41 -11.71 -7.75 61.28
N GLN A 42 -12.57 -6.75 61.48
CA GLN A 42 -12.38 -5.27 61.51
C GLN A 42 -11.61 -4.55 60.38
N LEU A 43 -12.24 -3.64 59.61
CA LEU A 43 -12.72 -2.25 59.90
C LEU A 43 -11.66 -1.13 59.74
N GLY A 44 -12.04 -0.12 58.93
CA GLY A 44 -11.52 1.26 58.91
C GLY A 44 -10.42 1.55 57.89
N GLN A 45 -10.29 2.72 57.26
CA GLN A 45 -11.07 3.96 57.26
C GLN A 45 -10.58 4.80 56.05
N ALA A 46 -11.41 5.75 55.60
CA ALA A 46 -11.10 6.73 54.56
C ALA A 46 -10.32 7.94 55.11
N GLU A 47 -9.55 8.63 54.24
CA GLU A 47 -9.20 10.08 54.25
C GLU A 47 -8.30 10.33 53.01
N GLN A 48 -8.75 10.97 51.93
CA GLN A 48 -8.80 12.43 51.66
C GLN A 48 -7.64 13.25 52.24
N ILE A 49 -6.76 13.71 51.34
CA ILE A 49 -5.97 14.93 51.50
C ILE A 49 -5.97 15.64 50.13
N GLU A 50 -6.70 16.74 50.05
CA GLU A 50 -6.45 17.84 49.11
C GLU A 50 -5.31 18.67 49.69
N ASP A 51 -4.39 19.16 48.86
CA ASP A 51 -3.75 20.45 49.09
C ASP A 51 -3.31 21.04 47.74
N ALA A 52 -3.70 22.29 47.57
CA ALA A 52 -3.46 23.14 46.42
C ALA A 52 -2.22 24.03 46.63
N GLU A 53 -1.70 24.51 45.51
CA GLU A 53 -1.31 25.91 45.24
C GLU A 53 0.07 26.08 44.57
N ASP A 54 -0.04 26.73 43.41
CA ASP A 54 0.64 27.96 43.00
C ASP A 54 1.58 27.88 41.79
N ASP A 55 1.17 28.66 40.79
CA ASP A 55 1.77 28.96 39.50
C ASP A 55 2.84 30.06 39.68
N PRO A 56 3.80 30.17 38.75
CA PRO A 56 3.80 31.42 38.01
C PRO A 56 4.11 31.28 36.50
N ALA A 57 3.19 31.82 35.71
CA ALA A 57 3.40 32.80 34.64
C ALA A 57 4.24 32.41 33.40
N ALA A 58 3.49 32.18 32.31
CA ALA A 58 3.55 32.89 31.02
C ALA A 58 4.85 32.90 30.19
N GLU A 59 4.84 32.06 29.14
CA GLU A 59 5.33 32.40 27.80
C GLU A 59 4.26 31.86 26.81
N GLU A 60 3.43 32.75 26.28
CA GLU A 60 2.39 32.43 25.30
C GLU A 60 3.04 32.38 23.91
N ASP A 61 3.47 31.19 23.48
CA ASP A 61 3.93 30.94 22.10
C ASP A 61 2.71 30.89 21.17
N VAL A 62 2.29 32.07 20.71
CA VAL A 62 1.23 32.22 19.71
C VAL A 62 1.77 31.71 18.38
N ARG A 63 1.53 30.42 18.11
CA ARG A 63 1.68 29.84 16.77
C ARG A 63 0.70 30.55 15.83
N PRO A 64 1.13 31.05 14.66
CA PRO A 64 0.22 31.65 13.72
C PRO A 64 -0.77 30.59 13.22
N ASP A 65 -2.04 30.96 13.19
CA ASP A 65 -3.16 30.16 12.70
C ASP A 65 -2.90 29.73 11.25
N ALA A 66 -2.86 28.41 11.01
CA ALA A 66 -2.62 27.84 9.69
C ALA A 66 -3.79 28.06 8.72
N ASP A 67 -4.96 28.48 9.24
CA ASP A 67 -6.15 28.80 8.46
C ASP A 67 -6.35 30.32 8.28
N ALA A 68 -5.37 31.15 8.67
CA ALA A 68 -5.42 32.58 8.40
C ALA A 68 -5.35 32.84 6.87
N PRO A 69 -6.32 33.56 6.28
CA PRO A 69 -6.31 33.82 4.85
C PRO A 69 -5.06 34.63 4.48
N THR A 70 -4.31 34.14 3.49
CA THR A 70 -3.16 34.88 2.96
C THR A 70 -3.66 36.19 2.35
N ALA A 71 -3.36 37.31 3.02
CA ALA A 71 -3.56 38.63 2.43
C ALA A 71 -2.55 38.81 1.30
N THR A 72 -2.94 38.47 0.06
CA THR A 72 -2.22 38.91 -1.13
C THR A 72 -2.36 40.42 -1.21
N ASP A 73 -1.25 41.13 -0.98
CA ASP A 73 -1.13 42.56 -1.27
C ASP A 73 -1.26 42.77 -2.79
N PRO A 74 -2.39 43.30 -3.27
CA PRO A 74 -2.62 43.48 -4.70
C PRO A 74 -1.76 44.61 -5.29
N ASP A 75 -1.11 45.43 -4.45
CA ASP A 75 -0.24 46.54 -4.85
C ASP A 75 1.26 46.20 -4.76
N SER A 76 1.61 44.92 -4.56
CA SER A 76 3.02 44.49 -4.57
C SER A 76 3.60 44.55 -5.99
N ASP A 77 4.60 45.39 -6.21
CA ASP A 77 5.27 45.55 -7.50
C ASP A 77 5.83 44.20 -8.02
N ARG A 78 5.26 43.70 -9.12
CA ARG A 78 5.78 42.53 -9.83
C ARG A 78 7.16 42.87 -10.40
N LYS A 79 8.21 42.21 -9.90
CA LYS A 79 9.55 42.27 -10.53
C LYS A 79 9.45 41.82 -11.99
N THR A 80 9.62 42.78 -12.90
CA THR A 80 9.85 42.54 -14.32
C THR A 80 11.33 42.21 -14.51
N TYR A 81 11.60 41.02 -15.04
CA TYR A 81 12.92 40.65 -15.51
C TYR A 81 13.04 41.05 -16.98
N ALA A 82 14.16 41.66 -17.35
CA ALA A 82 14.46 42.00 -18.74
C ALA A 82 14.71 40.72 -19.55
N GLU A 83 14.20 40.64 -20.78
CA GLU A 83 14.31 39.48 -21.69
C GLU A 83 15.75 39.19 -22.11
N ASP A 84 16.66 40.13 -21.86
CA ASP A 84 18.08 40.14 -22.20
C ASP A 84 19.00 40.12 -20.96
N ALA A 85 18.50 39.68 -19.80
CA ALA A 85 19.32 39.53 -18.60
C ALA A 85 20.38 38.42 -18.81
N ASP A 86 21.65 38.83 -18.93
CA ASP A 86 22.80 37.93 -19.01
C ASP A 86 22.89 37.03 -17.76
N ALA A 87 22.98 35.72 -17.97
CA ALA A 87 23.19 34.76 -16.90
C ALA A 87 24.62 34.90 -16.35
N GLU A 88 24.74 35.36 -15.10
CA GLU A 88 26.02 35.39 -14.39
C GLU A 88 26.50 33.95 -14.14
N ILE A 89 27.59 33.57 -14.82
CA ILE A 89 28.24 32.27 -14.63
C ILE A 89 28.98 32.29 -13.29
N VAL A 90 28.46 31.58 -12.30
CA VAL A 90 29.14 31.36 -11.01
C VAL A 90 30.35 30.42 -11.24
N PRO A 91 31.59 30.85 -10.98
CA PRO A 91 32.76 29.98 -11.16
C PRO A 91 32.73 28.83 -10.13
N GLY A 92 32.69 27.58 -10.59
CA GLY A 92 32.74 26.38 -9.74
C GLY A 92 31.66 25.33 -9.98
N ALA A 93 30.76 25.52 -10.95
CA ALA A 93 29.71 24.55 -11.30
C ALA A 93 30.11 23.53 -12.40
N ASP A 94 31.40 23.33 -12.64
CA ASP A 94 31.87 22.34 -13.62
C ASP A 94 31.93 20.94 -12.97
N LYS A 95 30.90 20.13 -13.19
CA LYS A 95 31.02 18.66 -13.13
C LYS A 95 31.02 18.11 -14.54
N THR A 96 32.21 17.80 -15.03
CA THR A 96 32.46 17.09 -16.28
C THR A 96 31.93 15.65 -16.20
N LEU A 97 30.96 15.33 -17.04
CA LEU A 97 30.59 13.95 -17.35
C LEU A 97 31.31 13.54 -18.64
N THR A 98 32.37 12.74 -18.50
CA THR A 98 33.01 12.02 -19.60
C THR A 98 32.14 10.82 -19.97
N GLN A 99 31.53 10.86 -21.16
CA GLN A 99 31.00 9.68 -21.83
C GLN A 99 32.04 9.21 -22.85
N GLN A 100 32.56 7.99 -22.65
CA GLN A 100 33.49 7.33 -23.55
C GLN A 100 32.88 6.02 -24.01
N GLY A 101 32.65 5.92 -25.33
CA GLY A 101 32.52 4.66 -26.05
C GLY A 101 31.36 4.62 -27.03
N ASP A 102 31.63 4.92 -28.31
CA ASP A 102 31.04 4.14 -29.39
C ASP A 102 32.10 3.87 -30.47
N GLY A 103 32.03 2.66 -31.03
CA GLY A 103 33.01 2.08 -31.94
C GLY A 103 33.02 2.76 -33.30
N GLY A 104 34.24 2.95 -33.81
CA GLY A 104 34.45 3.50 -35.14
C GLY A 104 34.08 2.54 -36.26
N LYS A 105 33.73 3.12 -37.40
CA LYS A 105 34.28 2.78 -38.72
C LYS A 105 34.34 4.06 -39.56
N THR A 106 35.56 4.37 -40.00
CA THR A 106 35.99 5.47 -40.87
C THR A 106 35.43 5.36 -42.29
N PRO A 107 35.41 6.48 -43.03
CA PRO A 107 36.08 6.46 -44.33
C PRO A 107 37.13 7.58 -44.45
N GLU A 108 38.29 7.17 -44.94
CA GLU A 108 39.42 8.02 -45.27
C GLU A 108 39.09 8.99 -46.40
N HIS A 109 39.56 10.22 -46.23
CA HIS A 109 39.59 11.28 -47.21
C HIS A 109 40.82 11.10 -48.10
N ASP A 110 40.66 11.20 -49.42
CA ASP A 110 41.61 11.86 -50.32
C ASP A 110 41.10 11.90 -51.77
N ALA A 111 40.81 13.11 -52.27
CA ALA A 111 41.07 13.48 -53.65
C ALA A 111 40.99 14.99 -53.85
N ASN A 112 42.15 15.55 -54.22
CA ASN A 112 42.38 16.87 -54.75
C ASN A 112 41.61 17.09 -56.08
N GLY A 113 41.05 18.29 -56.31
CA GLY A 113 40.70 18.73 -57.66
C GLY A 113 39.60 19.79 -57.79
N GLY A 114 40.01 21.02 -58.13
CA GLY A 114 39.34 21.79 -59.20
C GLY A 114 38.28 22.81 -58.78
N ALA A 115 38.63 24.07 -59.06
CA ALA A 115 37.85 25.28 -58.84
C ALA A 115 36.66 25.48 -59.80
N THR A 116 35.95 26.59 -59.57
CA THR A 116 34.88 27.25 -60.38
C THR A 116 33.48 26.67 -60.16
N GLY A 117 32.39 27.41 -60.02
CA GLY A 117 32.13 28.84 -59.99
C GLY A 117 30.61 29.05 -60.03
N ALA A 118 30.11 29.98 -59.21
CA ALA A 118 28.84 30.73 -59.29
C ALA A 118 27.56 30.08 -59.88
N LYS A 119 26.46 30.10 -59.10
CA LYS A 119 25.27 30.96 -59.31
C LYS A 119 24.10 30.58 -58.40
N ASP A 120 23.36 31.61 -57.99
CA ASP A 120 22.11 31.61 -57.23
C ASP A 120 21.01 30.67 -57.75
N ALA A 121 20.22 30.09 -56.83
CA ALA A 121 18.76 30.06 -56.91
C ALA A 121 18.13 29.54 -55.59
N THR A 122 17.19 30.33 -55.07
CA THR A 122 16.12 30.03 -54.11
C THR A 122 15.55 28.60 -54.16
N THR A 123 15.14 28.05 -53.01
CA THR A 123 13.83 27.40 -52.75
C THR A 123 13.91 26.26 -51.72
N GLY A 124 13.08 26.34 -50.68
CA GLY A 124 12.27 25.20 -50.23
C GLY A 124 12.89 24.24 -49.22
N GLU A 125 12.54 24.47 -47.96
CA GLU A 125 12.38 23.48 -46.90
C GLU A 125 11.66 22.22 -47.43
N LEU A 126 12.24 21.04 -47.18
CA LEU A 126 11.59 19.75 -47.42
C LEU A 126 11.54 18.97 -46.11
N THR A 127 10.48 19.20 -45.35
CA THR A 127 9.96 18.26 -44.34
C THR A 127 9.03 17.29 -45.06
N ALA A 128 9.42 16.01 -45.14
CA ALA A 128 8.55 14.96 -45.63
C ALA A 128 7.50 14.67 -44.56
N THR A 129 6.28 15.17 -44.75
CA THR A 129 5.11 14.78 -43.96
C THR A 129 4.36 13.74 -44.77
N GLU A 130 4.34 12.50 -44.29
CA GLU A 130 3.50 11.43 -44.85
C GLU A 130 2.10 11.57 -44.28
N THR A 131 1.15 12.04 -45.09
CA THR A 131 -0.25 12.17 -44.72
C THR A 131 -0.99 10.90 -45.08
N VAL A 132 -1.43 10.14 -44.08
CA VAL A 132 -2.35 9.01 -44.26
C VAL A 132 -3.76 9.56 -44.59
N PRO A 133 -4.44 9.10 -45.65
CA PRO A 133 -5.76 9.59 -46.02
C PRO A 133 -6.84 9.23 -44.98
N ALA A 134 -7.80 10.15 -44.79
CA ALA A 134 -8.86 10.06 -43.79
C ALA A 134 -9.91 8.96 -44.03
N ASP A 135 -9.80 8.17 -45.10
CA ASP A 135 -10.74 7.09 -45.46
C ASP A 135 -10.38 5.73 -44.82
N GLN A 136 -9.27 5.66 -44.07
CA GLN A 136 -8.89 4.49 -43.26
C GLN A 136 -9.13 4.68 -41.75
N ALA A 137 -9.74 5.80 -41.33
CA ALA A 137 -9.96 6.13 -39.92
C ALA A 137 -11.27 5.56 -39.33
N GLU A 138 -12.11 4.89 -40.13
CA GLU A 138 -13.41 4.38 -39.67
C GLU A 138 -13.47 2.85 -39.73
N ASN A 139 -12.67 2.17 -38.90
CA ASN A 139 -13.10 0.85 -38.39
C ASN A 139 -12.41 0.41 -37.09
N THR A 140 -12.35 1.29 -36.09
CA THR A 140 -12.21 0.86 -34.70
C THR A 140 -13.42 1.34 -33.94
N GLY A 141 -14.48 0.53 -33.97
CA GLY A 141 -15.54 0.61 -32.98
C GLY A 141 -14.96 0.22 -31.62
N ALA A 142 -14.26 1.16 -30.98
CA ALA A 142 -14.05 1.18 -29.56
C ALA A 142 -15.13 2.11 -29.00
N ASP A 143 -15.94 1.55 -28.13
CA ASP A 143 -16.81 2.29 -27.25
C ASP A 143 -16.02 3.40 -26.54
N GLU A 144 -16.53 4.64 -26.55
CA GLU A 144 -15.92 5.79 -25.86
C GLU A 144 -16.09 5.71 -24.33
N SER A 145 -16.09 4.50 -23.76
CA SER A 145 -16.15 4.24 -22.31
C SER A 145 -14.78 3.89 -21.72
N GLY A 146 -13.73 3.80 -22.55
CA GLY A 146 -12.40 3.35 -22.14
C GLY A 146 -11.28 4.34 -22.46
N GLN A 147 -11.33 5.56 -21.94
CA GLN A 147 -10.08 6.34 -21.72
C GLN A 147 -9.36 5.78 -20.49
N THR A 148 -8.98 4.50 -20.57
CA THR A 148 -8.35 3.75 -19.48
C THR A 148 -6.84 3.89 -19.57
N ALA A 149 -6.32 4.73 -18.65
CA ALA A 149 -4.94 4.83 -18.17
C ALA A 149 -3.81 4.96 -19.22
N GLU A 150 -3.22 6.16 -19.30
CA GLU A 150 -2.00 6.44 -20.08
C GLU A 150 -0.74 5.74 -19.52
N THR A 151 -0.81 5.15 -18.32
CA THR A 151 0.30 4.49 -17.60
C THR A 151 -0.15 3.18 -16.94
N ALA A 152 0.76 2.20 -16.82
CA ALA A 152 0.52 0.98 -16.08
C ALA A 152 0.18 1.28 -14.60
N LEU A 153 0.79 2.33 -14.03
CA LEU A 153 0.52 2.76 -12.67
C LEU A 153 -0.96 3.15 -12.48
N LEU A 154 -1.46 4.04 -13.32
CA LEU A 154 -2.85 4.50 -13.24
C LEU A 154 -3.82 3.35 -13.54
N TYR A 155 -3.46 2.46 -14.47
CA TYR A 155 -4.27 1.29 -14.80
C TYR A 155 -4.49 0.41 -13.57
N TYR A 156 -3.42 -0.01 -12.88
CA TYR A 156 -3.53 -0.92 -11.74
C TYR A 156 -4.10 -0.26 -10.49
N GLN A 157 -3.88 1.04 -10.29
CA GLN A 157 -4.57 1.79 -9.23
C GLN A 157 -6.08 1.81 -9.44
N THR A 158 -6.52 2.15 -10.66
CA THR A 158 -7.94 2.16 -11.02
C THR A 158 -8.54 0.75 -10.94
N LEU A 159 -7.80 -0.26 -11.38
CA LEU A 159 -8.22 -1.67 -11.31
C LEU A 159 -8.49 -2.13 -9.86
N LEU A 160 -7.58 -1.77 -8.95
CA LEU A 160 -7.73 -2.06 -7.52
C LEU A 160 -8.96 -1.35 -6.96
N GLU A 161 -9.10 -0.05 -7.21
CA GLU A 161 -10.23 0.74 -6.73
C GLU A 161 -11.57 0.18 -7.24
N ASP A 162 -11.70 -0.06 -8.54
CA ASP A 162 -12.92 -0.57 -9.16
C ASP A 162 -13.34 -1.92 -8.55
N ARG A 163 -12.42 -2.88 -8.52
CA ARG A 163 -12.70 -4.25 -8.03
C ARG A 163 -12.96 -4.31 -6.54
N LEU A 164 -12.33 -3.45 -5.75
CA LEU A 164 -12.39 -3.48 -4.29
C LEU A 164 -13.44 -2.52 -3.72
N SER A 165 -13.94 -1.56 -4.50
CA SER A 165 -14.99 -0.62 -4.09
C SER A 165 -16.30 -1.30 -3.71
N GLY A 166 -16.60 -2.43 -4.35
CA GLY A 166 -17.81 -3.22 -4.10
C GLY A 166 -17.74 -4.13 -2.86
N LEU A 167 -16.59 -4.21 -2.18
CA LEU A 167 -16.45 -5.04 -0.98
C LEU A 167 -17.24 -4.46 0.19
N PHE A 168 -18.13 -5.26 0.74
CA PHE A 168 -18.76 -4.95 2.02
C PHE A 168 -17.74 -5.01 3.17
N GLU A 169 -18.01 -4.28 4.24
CA GLU A 169 -17.19 -4.27 5.47
C GLU A 169 -16.87 -5.68 6.00
N CYS A 170 -17.85 -6.58 5.97
CA CYS A 170 -17.67 -7.96 6.45
C CYS A 170 -16.85 -8.86 5.51
N GLN A 171 -16.61 -8.42 4.28
CA GLN A 171 -15.77 -9.14 3.31
C GLN A 171 -14.31 -8.70 3.42
N ARG A 172 -14.03 -7.54 4.02
CA ARG A 172 -12.68 -7.02 4.18
C ARG A 172 -11.94 -7.77 5.28
N PHE A 173 -10.75 -8.28 4.95
CA PHE A 173 -9.89 -8.91 5.93
C PHE A 173 -9.23 -7.89 6.85
N TYR A 174 -8.97 -8.30 8.09
CA TYR A 174 -8.02 -7.63 8.97
C TYR A 174 -6.64 -8.28 8.78
N ILE A 175 -5.66 -7.49 8.35
CA ILE A 175 -4.26 -7.88 8.14
C ILE A 175 -3.45 -7.54 9.38
N TYR A 176 -2.66 -8.52 9.85
CA TYR A 176 -1.46 -8.26 10.65
C TYR A 176 -0.25 -8.18 9.73
N TRP A 177 0.38 -7.01 9.66
CA TRP A 177 1.63 -6.80 8.91
C TRP A 177 2.82 -6.87 9.85
N GLU A 178 3.70 -7.84 9.62
CA GLU A 178 4.98 -7.99 10.30
C GLU A 178 6.11 -7.59 9.35
N THR A 179 6.96 -6.65 9.78
CA THR A 179 8.13 -6.22 9.02
C THR A 179 9.18 -7.35 8.93
N ALA A 180 10.34 -7.06 8.33
CA ALA A 180 11.45 -8.02 8.34
C ALA A 180 11.87 -8.41 9.76
N GLU A 181 11.75 -7.49 10.71
CA GLU A 181 11.95 -7.75 12.14
C GLU A 181 10.72 -8.41 12.76
N ASP A 182 10.95 -9.47 13.52
CA ASP A 182 9.90 -10.26 14.13
C ASP A 182 9.10 -9.43 15.14
N TYR A 183 7.77 -9.59 15.11
CA TYR A 183 6.83 -8.89 15.98
C TYR A 183 6.77 -7.36 15.85
N HIS A 184 7.49 -6.78 14.88
CA HIS A 184 7.42 -5.36 14.57
C HIS A 184 6.34 -5.13 13.51
N THR A 185 5.34 -4.31 13.83
CA THR A 185 4.29 -3.90 12.90
C THR A 185 4.45 -2.43 12.49
N VAL A 186 3.49 -1.91 11.73
CA VAL A 186 3.60 -0.60 11.08
C VAL A 186 2.61 0.41 11.66
N HIS A 187 2.99 1.69 11.63
CA HIS A 187 2.11 2.78 12.02
C HIS A 187 1.20 3.18 10.85
N LYS A 188 0.02 3.74 11.14
CA LYS A 188 -0.98 4.20 10.14
C LYS A 188 -0.48 5.23 9.12
N SER A 189 0.65 5.90 9.39
CA SER A 189 1.27 6.87 8.47
C SER A 189 2.30 6.24 7.52
N SER A 190 2.55 4.93 7.64
CA SER A 190 3.54 4.22 6.83
C SER A 190 3.04 3.95 5.41
N ASP A 191 3.97 3.73 4.49
CA ASP A 191 3.66 3.29 3.13
C ASP A 191 3.05 1.88 3.13
N GLU A 192 3.49 1.01 4.04
CA GLU A 192 2.99 -0.35 4.24
C GLU A 192 1.52 -0.36 4.64
N HIS A 193 1.12 0.57 5.53
CA HIS A 193 -0.29 0.75 5.86
C HIS A 193 -1.12 1.11 4.62
N GLN A 194 -0.59 1.96 3.73
CA GLN A 194 -1.28 2.29 2.47
C GLN A 194 -1.38 1.08 1.53
N ILE A 195 -0.38 0.19 1.50
CA ILE A 195 -0.46 -1.06 0.73
C ILE A 195 -1.64 -1.93 1.22
N ILE A 196 -1.82 -2.05 2.54
CA ILE A 196 -2.92 -2.81 3.14
C ILE A 196 -4.28 -2.26 2.70
N LEU A 197 -4.44 -0.93 2.78
CA LEU A 197 -5.69 -0.27 2.39
C LEU A 197 -5.96 -0.40 0.89
N ASN A 198 -4.94 -0.19 0.05
CA ASN A 198 -5.02 -0.32 -1.41
C ASN A 198 -5.30 -1.76 -1.86
N ALA A 199 -4.93 -2.75 -1.06
CA ALA A 199 -5.27 -4.15 -1.28
C ALA A 199 -6.70 -4.51 -0.79
N GLY A 200 -7.46 -3.53 -0.28
CA GLY A 200 -8.86 -3.73 0.12
C GLY A 200 -9.02 -4.37 1.50
N ALA A 201 -8.06 -4.17 2.40
CA ALA A 201 -8.08 -4.73 3.75
C ALA A 201 -7.98 -3.66 4.83
N TYR A 202 -8.17 -4.08 6.08
CA TYR A 202 -7.96 -3.26 7.28
C TYR A 202 -6.69 -3.65 7.99
N ASP A 203 -6.00 -2.66 8.53
CA ASP A 203 -4.81 -2.89 9.34
C ASP A 203 -5.17 -3.03 10.83
N VAL A 204 -4.80 -4.15 11.44
CA VAL A 204 -5.02 -4.40 12.88
C VAL A 204 -4.24 -3.44 13.78
N SER A 205 -3.11 -2.90 13.30
CA SER A 205 -2.24 -1.99 14.04
C SER A 205 -2.64 -0.52 13.87
N ALA A 206 -3.65 -0.18 13.06
CA ALA A 206 -4.01 1.20 12.74
C ALA A 206 -4.28 2.12 13.95
N LYS A 207 -4.56 1.53 15.13
CA LYS A 207 -4.80 2.25 16.40
C LYS A 207 -3.58 2.30 17.34
N LEU A 208 -2.48 1.62 17.01
CA LEU A 208 -1.25 1.67 17.78
C LEU A 208 -0.58 3.03 17.61
N GLN A 209 0.06 3.48 18.68
CA GLN A 209 0.92 4.67 18.65
C GLN A 209 2.31 4.30 18.09
N ASN A 210 3.06 5.30 17.64
CA ASN A 210 4.34 5.09 16.97
C ASN A 210 5.42 4.42 17.86
N ASP A 211 5.31 4.58 19.18
CA ASP A 211 6.18 3.95 20.18
C ASP A 211 5.70 2.55 20.63
N ALA A 212 4.56 2.07 20.11
CA ALA A 212 3.91 0.83 20.49
C ALA A 212 3.80 -0.18 19.32
N LEU A 213 4.77 -0.16 18.39
CA LEU A 213 4.78 -0.99 17.19
C LEU A 213 5.39 -2.39 17.41
N ILE A 214 5.98 -2.66 18.57
CA ILE A 214 6.43 -3.99 18.97
C ILE A 214 5.27 -4.68 19.68
N VAL A 215 4.81 -5.81 19.13
CA VAL A 215 3.67 -6.57 19.69
C VAL A 215 4.13 -7.93 20.21
N ASP A 216 3.23 -8.67 20.84
CA ASP A 216 3.49 -10.04 21.32
C ASP A 216 2.45 -11.03 20.76
N ASP A 217 2.72 -12.33 20.89
CA ASP A 217 1.81 -13.39 20.44
C ASP A 217 0.41 -13.25 21.05
N GLY A 218 0.31 -12.82 22.31
CA GLY A 218 -0.96 -12.63 22.99
C GLY A 218 -1.77 -11.48 22.39
N TRP A 219 -1.12 -10.39 21.99
CA TRP A 219 -1.75 -9.29 21.27
C TRP A 219 -2.27 -9.75 19.92
N ILE A 220 -1.46 -10.49 19.15
CA ILE A 220 -1.84 -11.02 17.83
C ILE A 220 -3.02 -11.99 17.97
N GLN A 221 -3.00 -12.89 18.95
CA GLN A 221 -4.10 -13.81 19.25
C GLN A 221 -5.39 -13.09 19.66
N ARG A 222 -5.31 -11.99 20.43
CA ARG A 222 -6.49 -11.19 20.76
C ARG A 222 -7.07 -10.45 19.55
N LYS A 223 -6.24 -10.11 18.57
CA LYS A 223 -6.68 -9.48 17.31
C LYS A 223 -7.25 -10.47 16.31
N ASP A 224 -6.78 -11.72 16.34
CA ASP A 224 -7.17 -12.83 15.45
C ASP A 224 -7.27 -12.39 13.98
N PRO A 225 -6.13 -11.97 13.37
CA PRO A 225 -6.15 -11.45 12.01
C PRO A 225 -6.65 -12.50 11.01
N GLY A 226 -7.42 -12.06 10.03
CA GLY A 226 -7.87 -12.91 8.93
C GLY A 226 -6.74 -13.23 7.95
N VAL A 227 -5.71 -12.38 7.89
CA VAL A 227 -4.53 -12.53 7.02
C VAL A 227 -3.28 -12.07 7.78
N ILE A 228 -2.17 -12.78 7.63
CA ILE A 228 -0.85 -12.36 8.13
C ILE A 228 0.05 -12.08 6.93
N VAL A 229 0.69 -10.92 6.91
CA VAL A 229 1.70 -10.56 5.91
C VAL A 229 3.06 -10.44 6.62
N LYS A 230 4.05 -11.22 6.19
CA LYS A 230 5.45 -11.12 6.65
C LYS A 230 6.33 -10.56 5.54
N VAL A 231 7.01 -9.45 5.81
CA VAL A 231 8.05 -8.93 4.93
C VAL A 231 9.31 -9.79 5.09
N VAL A 232 9.92 -10.20 3.97
CA VAL A 232 11.15 -10.98 3.94
C VAL A 232 12.20 -10.32 3.05
N GLU A 233 13.46 -10.57 3.37
CA GLU A 233 14.59 -10.05 2.62
C GLU A 233 14.64 -10.59 1.18
N ARG A 234 15.35 -9.85 0.31
CA ARG A 234 15.54 -10.21 -1.10
C ARG A 234 16.01 -11.66 -1.33
N SER A 235 16.83 -12.19 -0.42
CA SER A 235 17.40 -13.53 -0.53
C SER A 235 16.34 -14.65 -0.49
N VAL A 236 15.23 -14.38 0.20
CA VAL A 236 14.10 -15.31 0.40
C VAL A 236 13.07 -15.16 -0.70
N LEU A 237 12.67 -13.91 -1.00
CA LEU A 237 11.80 -13.52 -2.10
C LEU A 237 12.33 -12.22 -2.69
N GLY A 238 12.45 -12.15 -4.02
CA GLY A 238 12.83 -10.94 -4.73
C GLY A 238 13.46 -11.21 -6.09
N SER A 239 14.10 -10.18 -6.63
CA SER A 239 14.74 -10.23 -7.94
C SER A 239 15.84 -11.29 -8.01
N GLY A 240 15.72 -12.23 -8.95
CA GLY A 240 16.63 -13.35 -9.17
C GLY A 240 16.31 -14.63 -8.40
N VAL A 241 15.29 -14.62 -7.53
CA VAL A 241 14.84 -15.81 -6.79
C VAL A 241 13.90 -16.64 -7.65
N SER A 242 14.27 -17.89 -7.94
CA SER A 242 13.49 -18.83 -8.77
C SER A 242 12.80 -19.94 -7.96
N SER A 243 13.03 -20.03 -6.65
CA SER A 243 12.48 -21.09 -5.80
C SER A 243 11.89 -20.52 -4.52
N THR A 244 10.71 -21.01 -4.14
CA THR A 244 9.98 -20.64 -2.92
C THR A 244 10.40 -21.43 -1.68
N ARG A 245 11.39 -22.32 -1.74
CA ARG A 245 11.75 -23.20 -0.61
C ARG A 245 12.15 -22.43 0.66
N GLN A 246 12.86 -21.30 0.51
CA GLN A 246 13.22 -20.46 1.65
C GLN A 246 11.98 -19.79 2.24
N ALA A 247 11.07 -19.29 1.39
CA ALA A 247 9.80 -18.72 1.81
C ALA A 247 8.92 -19.76 2.53
N GLU A 248 8.86 -21.00 2.03
CA GLU A 248 8.17 -22.11 2.70
C GLU A 248 8.73 -22.38 4.11
N THR A 249 10.06 -22.33 4.26
CA THR A 249 10.72 -22.49 5.57
C THR A 249 10.35 -21.38 6.54
N VAL A 250 10.38 -20.11 6.09
CA VAL A 250 9.99 -18.95 6.90
C VAL A 250 8.50 -19.02 7.27
N CYS A 251 7.64 -19.36 6.31
CA CYS A 251 6.21 -19.53 6.55
C CYS A 251 5.93 -20.65 7.57
N GLY A 252 6.64 -21.79 7.46
CA GLY A 252 6.56 -22.88 8.43
C GLY A 252 6.96 -22.45 9.84
N ALA A 253 8.02 -21.65 9.97
CA ALA A 253 8.45 -21.11 11.26
C ALA A 253 7.41 -20.16 11.88
N LEU A 254 6.79 -19.28 11.09
CA LEU A 254 5.69 -18.41 11.55
C LEU A 254 4.52 -19.23 12.08
N LYS A 255 4.07 -20.23 11.31
CA LYS A 255 2.94 -21.10 11.70
C LYS A 255 3.22 -21.93 12.96
N ALA A 256 4.50 -22.16 13.27
CA ALA A 256 4.94 -22.91 14.45
C ALA A 256 5.09 -22.05 15.72
N ARG A 257 4.92 -20.72 15.64
CA ARG A 257 4.92 -19.84 16.82
C ARG A 257 3.79 -20.23 17.78
N GLU A 258 4.03 -20.03 19.07
CA GLU A 258 3.10 -20.44 20.11
C GLU A 258 1.76 -19.73 19.96
N GLY A 259 0.66 -20.50 19.92
CA GLY A 259 -0.70 -19.97 19.74
C GLY A 259 -1.08 -19.63 18.30
N TRP A 260 -0.16 -19.65 17.33
CA TRP A 260 -0.45 -19.24 15.94
C TRP A 260 -1.30 -20.26 15.18
N SER A 261 -1.20 -21.54 15.51
CA SER A 261 -2.02 -22.60 14.88
C SER A 261 -3.53 -22.41 15.07
N GLY A 262 -3.95 -21.62 16.07
CA GLY A 262 -5.34 -21.27 16.34
C GLY A 262 -5.85 -20.05 15.57
N LEU A 263 -4.97 -19.23 14.99
CA LEU A 263 -5.34 -17.99 14.29
C LEU A 263 -6.15 -18.29 13.04
N ASP A 264 -7.11 -17.42 12.72
CA ASP A 264 -7.91 -17.54 11.51
C ASP A 264 -7.04 -17.52 10.24
N ALA A 265 -6.06 -16.62 10.14
CA ALA A 265 -5.11 -16.59 9.03
C ALA A 265 -4.37 -17.92 8.81
N VAL A 266 -3.90 -18.56 9.89
CA VAL A 266 -3.10 -19.80 9.79
C VAL A 266 -3.97 -20.99 9.40
N ARG A 267 -5.16 -21.15 10.01
CA ARG A 267 -6.07 -22.26 9.71
C ARG A 267 -6.58 -22.25 8.28
N ASN A 268 -6.66 -21.08 7.66
CA ASN A 268 -7.18 -20.92 6.30
C ASN A 268 -6.09 -20.72 5.23
N GLY A 269 -4.81 -20.90 5.56
CA GLY A 269 -3.72 -20.77 4.58
C GLY A 269 -3.54 -19.34 4.05
N ARG A 270 -3.69 -18.34 4.93
CA ARG A 270 -3.56 -16.91 4.62
C ARG A 270 -2.37 -16.28 5.36
N VAL A 271 -1.27 -17.03 5.42
CA VAL A 271 0.04 -16.49 5.82
C VAL A 271 0.82 -16.17 4.55
N ILE A 272 0.96 -14.89 4.26
CA ILE A 272 1.55 -14.38 3.02
C ILE A 272 2.93 -13.82 3.34
N LEU A 273 3.94 -14.21 2.58
CA LEU A 273 5.27 -13.60 2.61
C LEU A 273 5.42 -12.67 1.42
N LEU A 274 6.00 -11.50 1.65
CA LEU A 274 6.18 -10.45 0.64
C LEU A 274 7.63 -9.97 0.64
N SER A 275 8.23 -9.83 -0.55
CA SER A 275 9.58 -9.29 -0.70
C SER A 275 9.65 -7.83 -0.25
N GLU A 276 10.66 -7.47 0.56
CA GLU A 276 10.96 -6.10 0.95
C GLU A 276 11.24 -5.18 -0.24
N GLU A 277 11.70 -5.72 -1.37
CA GLU A 277 11.94 -4.93 -2.59
C GLU A 277 10.67 -4.21 -3.03
N LEU A 278 9.50 -4.79 -2.75
CA LEU A 278 8.22 -4.24 -3.14
C LEU A 278 7.82 -2.97 -2.40
N LEU A 279 8.48 -2.66 -1.27
CA LEU A 279 8.14 -1.51 -0.44
C LEU A 279 8.73 -0.21 -1.00
N SER A 280 9.68 -0.33 -1.94
CA SER A 280 10.39 0.80 -2.54
C SER A 280 9.71 1.35 -3.79
N GLY A 281 9.26 2.61 -3.70
CA GLY A 281 8.68 3.34 -4.84
C GLY A 281 7.23 2.94 -5.15
N GLN A 282 6.49 3.88 -5.71
CA GLN A 282 5.04 3.75 -5.90
C GLN A 282 4.65 2.59 -6.83
N ALA A 283 5.41 2.36 -7.90
CA ALA A 283 5.14 1.28 -8.85
C ALA A 283 5.21 -0.10 -8.18
N ARG A 284 6.24 -0.36 -7.37
CA ARG A 284 6.35 -1.64 -6.65
C ARG A 284 5.31 -1.79 -5.55
N ARG A 285 4.98 -0.71 -4.82
CA ARG A 285 3.91 -0.73 -3.82
C ARG A 285 2.53 -0.98 -4.42
N THR A 286 2.27 -0.45 -5.61
CA THR A 286 1.06 -0.76 -6.37
C THR A 286 1.06 -2.24 -6.76
N GLY A 287 2.19 -2.77 -7.23
CA GLY A 287 2.35 -4.20 -7.51
C GLY A 287 2.12 -5.08 -6.28
N ALA A 288 2.63 -4.67 -5.11
CA ALA A 288 2.36 -5.34 -3.83
C ALA A 288 0.87 -5.38 -3.52
N ALA A 289 0.16 -4.26 -3.69
CA ALA A 289 -1.28 -4.20 -3.47
C ALA A 289 -2.04 -5.14 -4.42
N VAL A 290 -1.67 -5.23 -5.70
CA VAL A 290 -2.26 -6.19 -6.66
C VAL A 290 -2.00 -7.64 -6.24
N LEU A 291 -0.77 -7.98 -5.84
CA LEU A 291 -0.42 -9.32 -5.37
C LEU A 291 -1.22 -9.72 -4.13
N LEU A 292 -1.33 -8.82 -3.14
CA LEU A 292 -2.11 -9.06 -1.93
C LEU A 292 -3.61 -9.14 -2.20
N ALA A 293 -4.15 -8.23 -3.01
CA ALA A 293 -5.57 -8.23 -3.37
C ALA A 293 -5.95 -9.52 -4.09
N LYS A 294 -5.11 -10.02 -5.02
CA LYS A 294 -5.33 -11.30 -5.70
C LYS A 294 -5.26 -12.47 -4.71
N ALA A 295 -4.33 -12.47 -3.77
CA ALA A 295 -4.19 -13.52 -2.77
C ALA A 295 -5.40 -13.58 -1.81
N MET A 296 -5.93 -12.42 -1.41
CA MET A 296 -7.09 -12.33 -0.50
C MET A 296 -8.43 -12.54 -1.21
N TYR A 297 -8.57 -12.03 -2.43
CA TYR A 297 -9.83 -11.99 -3.18
C TYR A 297 -9.68 -12.61 -4.57
N PRO A 298 -9.31 -13.90 -4.69
CA PRO A 298 -8.94 -14.51 -5.97
C PRO A 298 -10.07 -14.47 -7.01
N SER A 299 -11.34 -14.49 -6.59
CA SER A 299 -12.48 -14.38 -7.50
C SER A 299 -12.59 -13.00 -8.16
N LEU A 300 -12.25 -11.94 -7.43
CA LEU A 300 -12.26 -10.57 -7.94
C LEU A 300 -11.11 -10.31 -8.91
N PHE A 301 -10.03 -11.10 -8.85
CA PHE A 301 -8.81 -10.97 -9.67
C PHE A 301 -8.54 -12.22 -10.51
N SER A 302 -9.59 -12.92 -10.93
CA SER A 302 -9.47 -14.20 -11.64
C SER A 302 -8.87 -14.07 -13.05
N ASP A 303 -9.11 -12.94 -13.69
CA ASP A 303 -8.62 -12.53 -15.02
C ASP A 303 -7.33 -11.68 -14.95
N THR A 304 -6.84 -11.34 -13.76
CA THR A 304 -5.62 -10.55 -13.58
C THR A 304 -4.42 -11.43 -13.28
N ASP A 305 -3.37 -11.34 -14.08
CA ASP A 305 -2.05 -11.87 -13.73
C ASP A 305 -1.31 -10.83 -12.86
N ALA A 306 -1.19 -11.10 -11.57
CA ALA A 306 -0.56 -10.17 -10.62
C ALA A 306 0.97 -10.09 -10.78
N GLU A 307 1.61 -11.14 -11.28
CA GLU A 307 3.05 -11.12 -11.57
C GLU A 307 3.32 -10.27 -12.80
N GLU A 308 2.50 -10.42 -13.84
CA GLU A 308 2.60 -9.56 -15.03
C GLU A 308 2.24 -8.10 -14.71
N ALA A 309 1.33 -7.86 -13.77
CA ALA A 309 1.07 -6.51 -13.27
C ALA A 309 2.32 -5.87 -12.67
N LEU A 310 3.02 -6.59 -11.79
CA LEU A 310 4.29 -6.13 -11.22
C LEU A 310 5.34 -5.89 -12.32
N ARG A 311 5.42 -6.77 -13.32
CA ARG A 311 6.35 -6.64 -14.45
C ARG A 311 6.09 -5.40 -15.29
N ALA A 312 4.83 -5.13 -15.63
CA ALA A 312 4.43 -3.93 -16.36
C ALA A 312 4.77 -2.65 -15.57
N LEU A 313 4.39 -2.62 -14.29
CA LEU A 313 4.67 -1.48 -13.39
C LEU A 313 6.17 -1.18 -13.28
N THR A 314 6.99 -2.22 -13.15
CA THR A 314 8.45 -2.07 -13.01
C THR A 314 9.14 -1.76 -14.33
N GLN A 315 8.66 -2.32 -15.45
CA GLN A 315 9.15 -1.98 -16.79
C GLN A 315 8.97 -0.50 -17.09
N GLU A 316 7.80 0.05 -16.78
CA GLU A 316 7.52 1.47 -17.03
C GLU A 316 8.31 2.38 -16.10
N ALA A 317 8.35 2.08 -14.80
CA ALA A 317 8.99 2.93 -13.81
C ALA A 317 10.52 2.87 -13.82
N TYR A 318 11.11 1.72 -14.18
CA TYR A 318 12.55 1.46 -14.02
C TYR A 318 13.23 1.01 -15.31
N GLY A 319 12.51 0.88 -16.42
CA GLY A 319 13.04 0.43 -17.71
C GLY A 319 13.35 -1.06 -17.78
N ALA A 320 13.08 -1.83 -16.73
CA ALA A 320 13.30 -3.26 -16.68
C ALA A 320 12.17 -3.96 -15.90
N PRO A 321 11.62 -5.09 -16.40
CA PRO A 321 10.54 -5.78 -15.73
C PRO A 321 11.10 -6.59 -14.56
N ALA A 322 10.35 -6.66 -13.47
CA ALA A 322 10.65 -7.53 -12.34
C ALA A 322 10.84 -8.98 -12.80
N SER A 323 11.88 -9.64 -12.28
CA SER A 323 12.21 -11.02 -12.63
C SER A 323 12.65 -11.76 -11.37
N GLY A 324 11.85 -12.73 -10.94
CA GLY A 324 12.02 -13.44 -9.68
C GLY A 324 10.67 -13.72 -9.03
N THR A 325 10.69 -14.20 -7.78
CA THR A 325 9.49 -14.53 -7.01
C THR A 325 9.34 -13.52 -5.88
N PHE A 326 8.24 -12.77 -5.84
CA PHE A 326 8.06 -11.64 -4.91
C PHE A 326 7.01 -11.86 -3.82
N ILE A 327 6.20 -12.92 -3.95
CA ILE A 327 5.16 -13.31 -3.01
C ILE A 327 5.19 -14.83 -2.79
N TYR A 328 4.84 -15.27 -1.60
CA TYR A 328 4.53 -16.66 -1.29
C TYR A 328 3.26 -16.71 -0.43
N VAL A 329 2.30 -17.58 -0.79
CA VAL A 329 1.06 -17.78 -0.05
C VAL A 329 1.10 -19.18 0.55
N GLY A 330 1.08 -19.26 1.88
CA GLY A 330 1.32 -20.50 2.62
C GLY A 330 0.12 -21.12 3.28
#